data_AF-A0A151S1Z0-F1
#
_entry.id   AF-A0A151S1Z0-F1
#
_cell.length_a   1.000
_cell.length_b   1.000
_cell.length_c   1.000
_cell.angle_alpha   90.00
_cell.angle_beta   90.00
_cell.angle_gamma   90.00
#
_symmetry.space_group_name_H-M   'P 1'
#
loop_
_entity.id
_entity.type
_entity.pdbx_description
1 polymer ?
#
loop_
_entity_poly.entity_id
_entity_poly.type
_entity_poly.pdbx_seq_one_letter_code
_entity_poly.pdbx_strand_id
1 'polypeptide(L)'
;MLLSAVFFWNRETRAFEFPCGFVYPTLLDIAAITGLKPLGDCYLLDILEEEIPMTETSIVWDKKTYSAFVSAHHDEEGTLVTNSEHIAFLLYWLSACVFCTPSLHVPKYYYTLAQALHLKKKICLSKFLLASFYNCLDEASKTLFRETGPRNLTGPLWLLQLWLNAILEKKMKLLPLQAFI
;
A
#
# COMPACT_ATOMS: atom_id res chain seq x y z
N MET A 1 4.05 -14.70 11.83
CA MET A 1 3.07 -13.77 12.41
C MET A 1 2.05 -13.28 11.38
N LEU A 2 2.48 -12.66 10.27
CA LEU A 2 1.57 -12.14 9.23
C LEU A 2 0.57 -13.18 8.67
N LEU A 3 1.06 -14.31 8.16
CA LEU A 3 0.20 -15.37 7.61
C LEU A 3 -0.82 -15.87 8.63
N SER A 4 -0.38 -16.06 9.88
CA SER A 4 -1.23 -16.47 11.00
C SER A 4 -2.34 -15.44 11.28
N ALA A 5 -2.02 -14.14 11.22
CA ALA A 5 -3.01 -13.09 11.44
C ALA A 5 -4.10 -13.06 10.37
N VAL A 6 -3.76 -13.37 9.11
CA VAL A 6 -4.74 -13.42 8.01
C VAL A 6 -5.80 -14.51 8.22
N PHE A 7 -5.51 -15.60 8.95
CA PHE A 7 -6.54 -16.60 9.30
C PHE A 7 -7.67 -16.03 10.16
N PHE A 8 -7.39 -14.97 10.94
CA PHE A 8 -8.41 -14.30 11.74
C PHE A 8 -9.19 -13.26 10.93
N TRP A 9 -8.81 -12.96 9.68
CA TRP A 9 -9.53 -11.99 8.86
C TRP A 9 -10.86 -12.56 8.34
N ASN A 10 -11.97 -11.99 8.82
CA ASN A 10 -13.29 -12.26 8.30
C ASN A 10 -13.64 -11.25 7.20
N ARG A 11 -13.87 -11.78 5.98
CA ARG A 11 -14.18 -11.02 4.77
C ARG A 11 -15.58 -10.39 4.77
N GLU A 12 -16.53 -11.01 5.46
CA GLU A 12 -17.91 -10.52 5.57
C GLU A 12 -17.98 -9.29 6.47
N THR A 13 -17.29 -9.33 7.62
CA THR A 13 -17.27 -8.23 8.59
C THR A 13 -16.16 -7.21 8.32
N ARG A 14 -15.19 -7.55 7.46
CA ARG A 14 -13.96 -6.79 7.20
C ARG A 14 -13.20 -6.44 8.49
N ALA A 15 -13.07 -7.44 9.36
CA ALA A 15 -12.40 -7.32 10.64
C ALA A 15 -11.65 -8.61 11.02
N PHE A 16 -10.67 -8.47 11.91
CA PHE A 16 -9.99 -9.61 12.54
C PHE A 16 -10.79 -10.11 13.74
N GLU A 17 -11.08 -11.41 13.76
CA GLU A 17 -11.78 -12.12 14.83
C GLU A 17 -10.82 -12.68 15.86
N PHE A 18 -10.28 -11.84 16.72
CA PHE A 18 -9.43 -12.30 17.81
C PHE A 18 -10.25 -12.79 19.01
N PRO A 19 -9.66 -13.58 19.94
CA PRO A 19 -10.34 -13.97 21.19
C PRO A 19 -10.80 -12.79 22.04
N CYS A 20 -10.17 -11.62 21.89
CA CYS A 20 -10.55 -10.37 22.55
C CYS A 20 -11.66 -9.57 21.82
N GLY A 21 -12.23 -10.14 20.76
CA GLY A 21 -13.29 -9.53 19.95
C GLY A 21 -12.81 -9.07 18.58
N PHE A 22 -13.72 -8.42 17.83
CA PHE A 22 -13.44 -7.87 16.51
C PHE A 22 -12.51 -6.66 16.59
N VAL A 23 -11.43 -6.68 15.82
CA VAL A 23 -10.48 -5.57 15.70
C VAL A 23 -10.16 -5.33 14.23
N TYR A 24 -10.10 -4.07 13.80
CA TYR A 24 -9.81 -3.75 12.41
C TYR A 24 -8.99 -2.45 12.29
N PRO A 25 -8.13 -2.34 11.26
CA PRO A 25 -7.38 -1.12 10.99
C PRO A 25 -8.31 0.03 10.58
N THR A 26 -8.17 1.18 11.23
CA THR A 26 -8.94 2.39 10.91
C THR A 26 -8.10 3.38 10.10
N LEU A 27 -8.76 4.37 9.50
CA LEU A 27 -8.06 5.45 8.80
C LEU A 27 -7.11 6.23 9.72
N LEU A 28 -7.45 6.34 11.01
CA LEU A 28 -6.60 6.99 12.00
C LEU A 28 -5.36 6.14 12.31
N ASP A 29 -5.48 4.81 12.33
CA ASP A 29 -4.33 3.92 12.47
C ASP A 29 -3.38 4.06 11.27
N ILE A 30 -3.92 4.17 10.05
CA ILE A 30 -3.10 4.42 8.85
C ILE A 30 -2.36 5.75 8.98
N ALA A 31 -3.05 6.81 9.39
CA ALA A 31 -2.44 8.12 9.59
C ALA A 31 -1.35 8.07 10.68
N ALA A 32 -1.57 7.34 11.77
CA ALA A 32 -0.61 7.19 12.85
C ALA A 32 0.65 6.39 12.43
N ILE A 33 0.49 5.34 11.63
CA ILE A 33 1.60 4.50 11.17
C ILE A 33 2.42 5.17 10.07
N THR A 34 1.74 5.87 9.15
CA THR A 34 2.37 6.35 7.90
C THR A 34 2.62 7.86 7.88
N GLY A 35 2.00 8.63 8.79
CA GLY A 35 1.98 10.08 8.74
C GLY A 35 1.12 10.67 7.62
N LEU A 36 0.43 9.85 6.82
CA LEU A 36 -0.44 10.30 5.74
C LEU A 36 -1.68 11.00 6.30
N LYS A 37 -2.08 12.13 5.69
CA LYS A 37 -3.26 12.88 6.12
C LYS A 37 -4.53 12.04 5.93
N PRO A 38 -5.42 11.93 6.95
CA PRO A 38 -6.69 11.20 6.83
C PRO A 38 -7.78 12.00 6.11
N LEU A 39 -7.52 13.27 5.80
CA LEU A 39 -8.44 14.17 5.13
C LEU A 39 -7.90 14.54 3.75
N GLY A 40 -8.83 14.69 2.81
CA GLY A 40 -8.54 14.99 1.41
C GLY A 40 -9.61 14.38 0.50
N ASP A 41 -9.46 14.70 -0.78
CA ASP A 41 -10.31 14.22 -1.86
C ASP A 41 -10.07 12.72 -2.08
N CYS A 42 -11.14 11.99 -2.34
CA CYS A 42 -11.05 10.56 -2.65
C CYS A 42 -10.39 10.39 -4.01
N TYR A 43 -9.35 9.57 -4.07
CA TYR A 43 -8.80 9.12 -5.35
C TYR A 43 -9.75 8.09 -5.96
N LEU A 44 -10.38 8.47 -7.08
CA LEU A 44 -11.13 7.55 -7.92
C LEU A 44 -10.49 7.58 -9.30
N LEU A 45 -9.96 6.43 -9.72
CA LEU A 45 -9.19 6.28 -10.96
C LEU A 45 -9.98 6.75 -12.18
N ASP A 46 -11.31 6.56 -12.16
CA ASP A 46 -12.22 6.93 -13.26
C ASP A 46 -12.59 8.43 -13.30
N ILE A 47 -12.29 9.17 -12.22
CA ILE A 47 -12.65 10.60 -12.11
C ILE A 47 -11.44 11.50 -12.33
N LEU A 48 -10.23 11.00 -12.03
CA LEU A 48 -9.05 11.83 -12.11
C LEU A 48 -8.52 11.88 -13.55
N GLU A 49 -8.83 12.98 -14.23
CA GLU A 49 -8.29 13.26 -15.56
C GLU A 49 -6.77 13.46 -15.49
N GLU A 50 -6.11 12.98 -16.53
CA GLU A 50 -4.69 13.16 -16.76
C GLU A 50 -4.41 14.62 -17.12
N GLU A 51 -3.81 15.37 -16.20
CA GLU A 51 -3.53 16.80 -16.42
C GLU A 51 -2.27 17.04 -17.27
N ILE A 52 -1.30 16.13 -17.24
CA ILE A 52 -0.12 16.18 -18.12
C ILE A 52 -0.12 14.88 -18.94
N PRO A 53 -0.40 14.94 -20.25
CA PRO A 53 -0.37 13.75 -21.10
C PRO A 53 0.94 12.96 -20.95
N MET A 54 0.87 11.64 -20.92
CA MET A 54 2.02 10.72 -20.81
C MET A 54 3.01 10.97 -21.95
N THR A 55 2.51 11.44 -23.09
CA THR A 55 3.28 11.84 -24.27
C THR A 55 4.11 13.10 -24.08
N GLU A 56 3.70 13.97 -23.14
CA GLU A 56 4.42 15.21 -22.81
C GLU A 56 5.43 15.00 -21.68
N THR A 57 5.28 13.95 -20.87
CA THR A 57 6.32 13.55 -19.92
C THR A 57 7.45 12.79 -20.59
N SER A 58 8.69 13.12 -20.23
CA SER A 58 9.89 12.39 -20.67
C SER A 58 10.06 11.02 -19.97
N ILE A 59 8.96 10.41 -19.52
CA ILE A 59 8.98 9.13 -18.82
C ILE A 59 9.07 7.99 -19.82
N VAL A 60 10.17 7.25 -19.73
CA VAL A 60 10.41 6.05 -20.54
C VAL A 60 9.64 4.84 -19.97
N TRP A 61 8.58 4.42 -20.67
CA TRP A 61 7.69 3.34 -20.21
C TRP A 61 8.10 1.92 -20.63
N ASP A 62 9.13 1.77 -21.46
CA ASP A 62 9.56 0.48 -22.02
C ASP A 62 10.40 -0.38 -21.04
N LYS A 63 10.64 0.13 -19.82
CA LYS A 63 11.46 -0.51 -18.80
C LYS A 63 10.69 -1.63 -18.12
N LYS A 64 11.20 -2.86 -18.29
CA LYS A 64 10.55 -4.10 -17.81
C LYS A 64 10.79 -4.43 -16.33
N THR A 65 11.62 -3.65 -15.64
CA THR A 65 11.92 -3.87 -14.22
C THR A 65 11.94 -2.53 -13.46
N TYR A 66 11.67 -2.57 -12.16
CA TYR A 66 11.82 -1.41 -11.29
C TYR A 66 13.23 -0.83 -11.32
N SER A 67 14.25 -1.69 -11.29
CA SER A 67 15.65 -1.23 -11.33
C SER A 67 15.97 -0.49 -12.63
N ALA A 68 15.56 -1.05 -13.79
CA ALA A 68 15.77 -0.40 -15.07
C ALA A 68 14.96 0.90 -15.21
N PHE A 69 13.79 0.98 -14.56
CA PHE A 69 13.01 2.21 -14.50
C PHE A 69 13.72 3.28 -13.67
N VAL A 70 14.18 2.96 -12.45
CA VAL A 70 14.91 3.93 -11.63
C VAL A 70 16.17 4.42 -12.34
N SER A 71 16.97 3.52 -12.92
CA SER A 71 18.19 3.92 -13.64
C SER A 71 17.94 4.77 -14.89
N ALA A 72 16.75 4.72 -15.48
CA ALA A 72 16.41 5.49 -16.67
C ALA A 72 15.87 6.89 -16.37
N HIS A 73 15.49 7.15 -15.11
CA HIS A 73 14.83 8.39 -14.67
C HIS A 73 15.52 9.02 -13.46
N HIS A 74 16.66 8.47 -13.04
CA HIS A 74 17.54 9.08 -12.06
C HIS A 74 18.58 9.91 -12.83
N ASP A 75 18.48 11.23 -12.71
CA ASP A 75 19.41 12.17 -13.33
C ASP A 75 20.74 12.20 -12.56
N GLU A 76 21.73 12.98 -13.03
CA GLU A 76 23.03 13.08 -12.38
C GLU A 76 22.93 13.61 -10.94
N GLU A 77 23.69 13.01 -10.04
CA GLU A 77 23.70 13.39 -8.63
C GLU A 77 24.15 14.85 -8.46
N GLY A 78 23.31 15.65 -7.79
CA GLY A 78 23.55 17.09 -7.60
C GLY A 78 22.86 18.01 -8.60
N THR A 79 22.14 17.47 -9.59
CA THR A 79 21.26 18.25 -10.47
C THR A 79 19.93 18.58 -9.78
N LEU A 80 19.23 19.61 -10.28
CA LEU A 80 17.89 19.95 -9.79
C LEU A 80 16.89 18.91 -10.27
N VAL A 81 16.10 18.38 -9.33
CA VAL A 81 15.08 17.37 -9.62
C VAL A 81 14.07 17.90 -10.64
N THR A 82 13.96 17.22 -11.77
CA THR A 82 13.02 17.60 -12.83
C THR A 82 11.59 17.18 -12.49
N ASN A 83 10.58 17.78 -13.14
CA ASN A 83 9.19 17.36 -12.94
C ASN A 83 8.98 15.90 -13.33
N SER A 84 9.59 15.47 -14.44
CA SER A 84 9.53 14.07 -14.90
C SER A 84 10.19 13.12 -13.92
N GLU A 85 11.36 13.47 -13.38
CA GLU A 85 12.05 12.68 -12.36
C GLU A 85 11.20 12.56 -11.09
N HIS A 86 10.61 13.66 -10.61
CA HIS A 86 9.74 13.62 -9.43
C HIS A 86 8.48 12.75 -9.66
N ILE A 87 7.84 12.85 -10.82
CA ILE A 87 6.68 12.01 -11.16
C ILE A 87 7.10 10.53 -11.28
N ALA A 88 8.26 10.24 -11.89
CA ALA A 88 8.81 8.89 -11.99
C ALA A 88 9.14 8.30 -10.62
N PHE A 89 9.73 9.10 -9.73
CA PHE A 89 9.95 8.72 -8.34
C PHE A 89 8.62 8.38 -7.63
N LEU A 90 7.60 9.23 -7.77
CA LEU A 90 6.30 9.00 -7.14
C LEU A 90 5.63 7.72 -7.68
N LEU A 91 5.70 7.49 -8.99
CA LEU A 91 5.25 6.24 -9.61
C LEU A 91 5.95 5.01 -9.00
N TYR A 92 7.29 5.05 -8.91
CA TYR A 92 8.08 4.00 -8.30
C TYR A 92 7.67 3.77 -6.84
N TRP A 93 7.63 4.84 -6.04
CA TRP A 93 7.34 4.82 -4.63
C TRP A 93 5.93 4.27 -4.34
N LEU A 94 4.92 4.74 -5.06
CA LEU A 94 3.54 4.23 -4.95
C LEU A 94 3.50 2.74 -5.26
N SER A 95 4.16 2.33 -6.34
CA SER A 95 4.06 0.97 -6.85
C SER A 95 4.83 -0.04 -6.01
N ALA A 96 6.07 0.27 -5.62
CA ALA A 96 6.98 -0.64 -4.93
C ALA A 96 6.87 -0.55 -3.40
N CYS A 97 6.76 0.66 -2.85
CA CYS A 97 6.87 0.88 -1.40
C CYS A 97 5.51 1.01 -0.73
N VAL A 98 4.59 1.77 -1.33
CA VAL A 98 3.28 2.04 -0.72
C VAL A 98 2.33 0.88 -0.95
N PHE A 99 2.00 0.58 -2.21
CA PHE A 99 1.00 -0.43 -2.58
C PHE A 99 1.58 -1.81 -2.84
N CYS A 100 2.91 -1.94 -2.97
CA CYS A 100 3.61 -3.22 -3.20
C CYS A 100 2.93 -4.08 -4.28
N THR A 101 2.84 -3.51 -5.48
CA THR A 101 2.15 -4.09 -6.63
C THR A 101 2.79 -5.43 -7.02
N PRO A 102 2.00 -6.45 -7.40
CA PRO A 102 2.53 -7.74 -7.87
C PRO A 102 3.37 -7.66 -9.16
N SER A 103 3.27 -6.56 -9.90
CA SER A 103 3.94 -6.38 -11.18
C SER A 103 5.45 -6.27 -11.02
N LEU A 104 6.21 -6.86 -11.94
CA LEU A 104 7.68 -6.73 -12.00
C LEU A 104 8.15 -5.37 -12.57
N HIS A 105 7.24 -4.65 -13.24
CA HIS A 105 7.48 -3.34 -13.84
C HIS A 105 6.54 -2.29 -13.23
N VAL A 106 6.93 -1.02 -13.31
CA VAL A 106 6.14 0.11 -12.81
C VAL A 106 4.82 0.20 -13.59
N PRO A 107 3.66 0.01 -12.94
CA PRO A 107 2.37 0.11 -13.60
C PRO A 107 2.01 1.54 -14.00
N LYS A 108 1.43 1.69 -15.20
CA LYS A 108 0.95 2.97 -15.73
C LYS A 108 -0.26 3.53 -15.00
N TYR A 109 -1.09 2.68 -14.40
CA TYR A 109 -2.36 3.10 -13.80
C TYR A 109 -2.20 3.94 -12.51
N TYR A 110 -0.99 4.05 -11.94
CA TYR A 110 -0.69 5.00 -10.87
C TYR A 110 -0.19 6.35 -11.36
N TYR A 111 -0.08 6.56 -12.68
CA TYR A 111 0.47 7.79 -13.23
C TYR A 111 -0.35 9.02 -12.85
N THR A 112 -1.68 8.97 -13.04
CA THR A 112 -2.57 10.07 -12.68
C THR A 112 -2.52 10.39 -11.18
N LEU A 113 -2.39 9.37 -10.32
CA LEU A 113 -2.13 9.55 -8.89
C LEU A 113 -0.78 10.25 -8.63
N ALA A 114 0.30 9.79 -9.26
CA ALA A 114 1.63 10.37 -9.12
C ALA A 114 1.66 11.84 -9.55
N GLN A 115 1.00 12.18 -10.65
CA GLN A 115 0.84 13.56 -11.11
C GLN A 115 0.09 14.42 -10.12
N ALA A 116 -1.05 13.94 -9.62
CA ALA A 116 -1.82 14.70 -8.67
C ALA A 116 -1.07 14.94 -7.35
N LEU A 117 -0.24 13.98 -6.92
CA LEU A 117 0.68 14.18 -5.79
C LEU A 117 1.78 15.19 -6.14
N HIS A 118 2.37 15.11 -7.34
CA HIS A 118 3.35 16.07 -7.84
C HIS A 118 2.80 17.51 -7.84
N LEU A 119 1.56 17.68 -8.31
CA LEU A 119 0.82 18.95 -8.33
C LEU A 119 0.25 19.35 -6.96
N LYS A 120 0.58 18.59 -5.90
CA LYS A 120 0.18 18.86 -4.51
C LYS A 120 -1.34 18.94 -4.32
N LYS A 121 -2.11 18.22 -5.16
CA LYS A 121 -3.55 18.08 -4.96
C LYS A 121 -3.80 17.42 -3.62
N LYS A 122 -4.93 17.75 -2.98
CA LYS A 122 -5.29 17.27 -1.64
C LYS A 122 -5.84 15.84 -1.68
N ILE A 123 -5.14 14.91 -2.33
CA ILE A 123 -5.57 13.51 -2.40
C ILE A 123 -5.40 12.82 -1.05
N CYS A 124 -6.44 12.10 -0.61
CA CYS A 124 -6.40 11.29 0.59
C CYS A 124 -5.76 9.92 0.32
N LEU A 125 -4.43 9.89 0.24
CA LEU A 125 -3.67 8.65 0.00
C LEU A 125 -3.89 7.59 1.09
N SER A 126 -4.14 8.02 2.34
CA SER A 126 -4.42 7.14 3.47
C SER A 126 -5.70 6.32 3.28
N LYS A 127 -6.78 6.91 2.74
CA LYS A 127 -8.01 6.19 2.41
C LYS A 127 -7.77 5.16 1.32
N PHE A 128 -7.00 5.53 0.29
CA PHE A 128 -6.70 4.63 -0.81
C PHE A 128 -5.80 3.47 -0.36
N LEU A 129 -4.81 3.74 0.49
CA LEU A 129 -3.98 2.73 1.14
C LEU A 129 -4.81 1.78 2.02
N LEU A 130 -5.74 2.30 2.82
CA LEU A 130 -6.63 1.46 3.64
C LEU A 130 -7.50 0.54 2.78
N ALA A 131 -8.08 1.06 1.70
CA ALA A 131 -8.90 0.27 0.77
C ALA A 131 -8.06 -0.81 0.07
N SER A 132 -6.86 -0.45 -0.41
CA SER A 132 -5.91 -1.41 -1.00
C SER A 132 -5.52 -2.49 0.00
N PHE A 133 -5.30 -2.11 1.27
CA PHE A 133 -4.96 -3.04 2.33
C PHE A 133 -6.09 -4.03 2.64
N TYR A 134 -7.34 -3.57 2.69
CA TYR A 134 -8.49 -4.47 2.89
C TYR A 134 -8.66 -5.44 1.73
N ASN A 135 -8.53 -4.97 0.49
CA ASN A 135 -8.57 -5.84 -0.69
C ASN A 135 -7.44 -6.87 -0.66
N CYS A 136 -6.25 -6.47 -0.21
CA CYS A 136 -5.11 -7.36 -0.02
C CYS A 136 -5.39 -8.44 1.04
N LEU A 137 -6.02 -8.10 2.16
CA LEU A 137 -6.42 -9.07 3.19
C LEU A 137 -7.51 -10.03 2.68
N ASP A 138 -8.49 -9.53 1.92
CA ASP A 138 -9.53 -10.37 1.31
C ASP A 138 -8.92 -11.41 0.35
N GLU A 139 -7.96 -10.99 -0.47
CA GLU A 139 -7.27 -11.88 -1.41
C GLU A 139 -6.30 -12.84 -0.70
N ALA A 140 -5.59 -12.36 0.32
CA ALA A 140 -4.73 -13.19 1.15
C ALA A 140 -5.53 -14.28 1.89
N SER A 141 -6.69 -13.92 2.44
CA SER A 141 -7.61 -14.86 3.07
C SER A 141 -8.08 -15.91 2.06
N LYS A 142 -8.56 -15.51 0.88
CA LYS A 142 -8.97 -16.44 -0.20
C LYS A 142 -7.88 -17.42 -0.59
N THR A 143 -6.65 -16.95 -0.74
CA THR A 143 -5.52 -17.78 -1.18
C THR A 143 -5.07 -18.78 -0.13
N LEU A 144 -5.16 -18.43 1.17
CA LEU A 144 -4.82 -19.35 2.26
C LEU A 144 -5.81 -20.51 2.42
N PHE A 145 -7.08 -20.30 2.10
CA PHE A 145 -8.11 -21.35 2.15
C PHE A 145 -8.17 -22.23 0.88
N ARG A 146 -7.26 -22.04 -0.09
CA ARG A 146 -7.16 -22.91 -1.27
C ARG A 146 -6.31 -24.15 -0.97
N GLU A 147 -6.75 -25.29 -1.50
CA GLU A 147 -6.07 -26.59 -1.37
C GLU A 147 -4.66 -26.64 -1.96
N THR A 148 -4.33 -25.74 -2.88
CA THR A 148 -3.02 -25.68 -3.58
C THR A 148 -1.92 -24.96 -2.78
N GLY A 149 -2.21 -24.53 -1.54
CA GLY A 149 -1.26 -23.83 -0.68
C GLY A 149 -1.15 -22.33 -0.99
N PRO A 150 -0.52 -21.56 -0.08
CA PRO A 150 -0.43 -20.11 -0.20
C PRO A 150 0.36 -19.69 -1.43
N ARG A 151 -0.23 -18.81 -2.25
CA ARG A 151 0.47 -18.11 -3.34
C ARG A 151 1.22 -16.88 -2.80
N ASN A 152 2.08 -16.30 -3.63
CA ASN A 152 2.72 -15.02 -3.34
C ASN A 152 1.66 -13.98 -2.97
N LEU A 153 1.66 -13.58 -1.70
CA LEU A 153 0.81 -12.51 -1.22
C LEU A 153 1.36 -11.17 -1.72
N THR A 154 0.48 -10.35 -2.26
CA THR A 154 0.84 -9.08 -2.91
C THR A 154 -0.01 -7.97 -2.33
N GLY A 155 0.48 -6.72 -2.40
CA GLY A 155 -0.17 -5.59 -1.72
C GLY A 155 0.56 -5.14 -0.44
N PRO A 156 0.02 -4.13 0.26
CA PRO A 156 0.67 -3.45 1.37
C PRO A 156 0.66 -4.26 2.68
N LEU A 157 1.05 -5.54 2.67
CA LEU A 157 1.07 -6.39 3.87
C LEU A 157 2.06 -5.94 4.94
N TRP A 158 3.03 -5.09 4.57
CA TRP A 158 3.88 -4.39 5.54
C TRP A 158 3.04 -3.62 6.57
N LEU A 159 1.88 -3.12 6.16
CA LEU A 159 0.97 -2.37 7.02
C LEU A 159 0.33 -3.28 8.08
N LEU A 160 0.03 -4.54 7.75
CA LEU A 160 -0.44 -5.51 8.74
C LEU A 160 0.60 -5.74 9.83
N GLN A 161 1.88 -5.86 9.45
CA GLN A 161 2.96 -6.08 10.40
C GLN A 161 3.10 -4.91 11.37
N LEU A 162 3.11 -3.69 10.86
CA LEU A 162 3.21 -2.48 11.68
C LEU A 162 1.97 -2.28 12.55
N TRP A 163 0.78 -2.50 11.98
CA TRP A 163 -0.47 -2.36 12.71
C TRP A 163 -0.58 -3.36 13.85
N LEU A 164 -0.31 -4.64 13.59
CA LEU A 164 -0.26 -5.67 14.64
C LEU A 164 0.73 -5.30 15.73
N ASN A 165 1.95 -4.90 15.38
CA ASN A 165 2.95 -4.47 16.37
C ASN A 165 2.45 -3.28 17.23
N ALA A 166 1.72 -2.33 16.64
CA ALA A 166 1.19 -1.17 17.36
C ALA A 166 0.00 -1.49 18.27
N ILE A 167 -0.85 -2.46 17.90
CA ILE A 167 -2.05 -2.81 18.68
C ILE A 167 -1.82 -3.94 19.68
N LEU A 168 -0.89 -4.87 19.41
CA LEU A 168 -0.76 -6.10 20.17
C LEU A 168 -0.46 -5.79 21.63
N GLU A 169 0.50 -4.91 21.93
CA GLU A 169 0.82 -4.54 23.31
C GLU A 169 -0.34 -3.83 24.03
N LYS A 170 -1.08 -2.96 23.32
CA LYS A 170 -2.18 -2.17 23.91
C LYS A 170 -3.45 -2.98 24.14
N LYS A 171 -3.76 -3.92 23.24
CA LYS A 171 -5.00 -4.70 23.21
C LYS A 171 -4.83 -6.09 23.82
N MET A 172 -3.68 -6.72 23.58
CA MET A 172 -3.23 -7.88 24.33
C MET A 172 -2.39 -7.35 25.49
N LYS A 173 -3.05 -6.98 26.60
CA LYS A 173 -2.38 -7.07 27.90
C LYS A 173 -1.95 -8.53 28.01
N LEU A 174 -0.72 -8.84 27.58
CA LEU A 174 -0.13 -10.15 27.73
C LEU A 174 -0.08 -10.38 29.24
N LEU A 175 -1.12 -11.02 29.78
CA LEU A 175 -0.98 -11.73 31.03
C LEU A 175 0.26 -12.60 30.81
N PRO A 176 1.27 -12.52 31.70
CA PRO A 176 2.45 -13.36 31.57
C PRO A 176 1.93 -14.77 31.40
N LEU A 177 2.37 -15.46 30.34
CA LEU A 177 2.01 -16.83 30.04
C LEU A 177 2.19 -17.65 31.33
N GLN A 178 1.11 -17.79 32.10
CA GLN A 178 1.02 -18.83 33.11
C GLN A 178 0.92 -20.08 32.28
N ALA A 179 2.07 -20.74 32.14
CA ALA A 179 2.21 -22.05 31.56
C ALA A 179 1.09 -22.93 32.13
N PHE A 180 0.14 -23.27 31.28
CA PHE A 180 -0.71 -24.42 31.54
C PHE A 180 0.19 -25.65 31.33
N ILE A 181 0.66 -26.18 32.46
CA ILE A 181 1.13 -27.57 32.59
C ILE A 181 -0.10 -28.44 32.77
#